data_AF-A0A131XPD0-F1
#
_entry.id   AF-A0A131XPD0-F1
#
_cell.length_a   1.000
_cell.length_b   1.000
_cell.length_c   1.000
_cell.angle_alpha   90.00
_cell.angle_beta   90.00
_cell.angle_gamma   90.00
#
_symmetry.space_group_name_H-M   'P 1'
#
loop_
_entity.id
_entity.type
_entity.pdbx_description
1 polymer ?
#
loop_
_entity_poly.entity_id
_entity_poly.type
_entity_poly.pdbx_seq_one_letter_code
_entity_poly.pdbx_strand_id
1 'polypeptide(L)'
;QELQDSRRRARQKLQMPPVLRERKPCEKVLAKDPEIQGFTSNPYIFTDISFGYKDRERLVVVREPSGELRTAKWEERERMLQTYFTNKEKSFYMPKMFETGHLQDVLDRQWYRFVLDRACIQFEPDDADYIRVTHATYDHIDAKRGFHELRSTRHFGPMAFYLAVVGKVDNLLIDLLQREMIEDTGHLLRLFYHIHPPADGTQVDENTDNIELIRFYTKNNSQKRSHMELALQTYLEIRSSREEAERNLASARGHS
;
A
#
# COMPACT_ATOMS: atom_id res chain seq x y z
N GLN A 1 -9.06 -11.07 -30.11
CA GLN A 1 -9.36 -11.89 -28.91
C GLN A 1 -8.14 -12.00 -27.99
N GLU A 2 -6.97 -12.39 -28.48
CA GLU A 2 -5.73 -12.51 -27.67
C GLU A 2 -5.33 -11.24 -26.88
N LEU A 3 -5.48 -10.06 -27.48
CA LEU A 3 -5.24 -8.77 -26.80
C LEU A 3 -6.18 -8.54 -25.61
N GLN A 4 -7.45 -8.94 -25.73
CA GLN A 4 -8.42 -8.81 -24.66
C GLN A 4 -8.14 -9.82 -23.53
N ASP A 5 -7.77 -11.05 -23.88
CA ASP A 5 -7.35 -12.05 -22.89
C ASP A 5 -6.10 -11.64 -22.13
N SER A 6 -5.12 -11.07 -22.85
CA SER A 6 -3.90 -10.54 -22.24
C SER A 6 -4.21 -9.39 -21.27
N ARG A 7 -5.12 -8.48 -21.65
CA ARG A 7 -5.59 -7.41 -20.75
C ARG A 7 -6.31 -7.95 -19.52
N ARG A 8 -7.12 -8.99 -19.66
CA ARG A 8 -7.81 -9.65 -18.53
C ARG A 8 -6.81 -10.27 -17.55
N ARG A 9 -5.82 -11.01 -18.05
CA ARG A 9 -4.75 -11.60 -17.23
C ARG A 9 -3.92 -10.53 -16.53
N ALA A 10 -3.62 -9.42 -17.23
CA ALA A 10 -2.91 -8.29 -16.65
C ALA A 10 -3.69 -7.66 -15.48
N ARG A 11 -5.02 -7.47 -15.63
CA ARG A 11 -5.87 -6.97 -14.53
C ARG A 11 -5.86 -7.87 -13.30
N GLN A 12 -5.87 -9.19 -13.49
CA GLN A 12 -5.76 -10.15 -12.38
C GLN A 12 -4.41 -10.05 -11.67
N LYS A 13 -3.31 -9.91 -12.43
CA LYS A 13 -1.96 -9.76 -11.85
C LYS A 13 -1.76 -8.41 -11.13
N LEU A 14 -2.48 -7.38 -11.56
CA LEU A 14 -2.45 -6.04 -10.97
C LEU A 14 -3.42 -5.88 -9.79
N GLN A 15 -4.07 -6.97 -9.34
CA GLN A 15 -4.93 -6.90 -8.16
C GLN A 15 -4.12 -6.42 -6.94
N MET A 16 -4.52 -5.25 -6.45
CA MET A 16 -3.84 -4.58 -5.35
C MET A 16 -3.99 -5.38 -4.06
N PRO A 17 -2.93 -5.51 -3.24
CA PRO A 17 -3.08 -6.05 -1.89
C PRO A 17 -4.03 -5.15 -1.09
N PRO A 18 -4.88 -5.72 -0.21
CA PRO A 18 -5.78 -4.95 0.63
C PRO A 18 -4.98 -4.14 1.66
N VAL A 19 -5.37 -2.88 1.87
CA VAL A 19 -4.80 -2.02 2.92
C VAL A 19 -5.67 -2.15 4.16
N LEU A 20 -5.11 -2.71 5.23
CA LEU A 20 -5.78 -2.90 6.51
C LEU A 20 -5.12 -2.07 7.62
N ARG A 21 -5.87 -1.84 8.70
CA ARG A 21 -5.31 -1.28 9.93
C ARG A 21 -4.59 -2.38 10.71
N GLU A 22 -3.63 -1.98 11.53
CA GLU A 22 -2.93 -2.88 12.44
C GLU A 22 -3.93 -3.63 13.32
N ARG A 23 -3.77 -4.96 13.37
CA ARG A 23 -4.60 -5.83 14.17
C ARG A 23 -4.40 -5.57 15.67
N LYS A 24 -5.49 -5.66 16.43
CA LYS A 24 -5.42 -5.63 17.90
C LYS A 24 -5.00 -7.00 18.45
N PRO A 25 -4.38 -7.05 19.64
CA PRO A 25 -4.10 -8.31 20.32
C PRO A 25 -5.38 -9.16 20.45
N CYS A 26 -5.28 -10.45 20.15
CA CYS A 26 -6.39 -11.40 20.15
C CYS A 26 -6.41 -12.31 21.39
N GLU A 27 -5.59 -11.99 22.39
CA GLU A 27 -5.45 -12.77 23.62
C GLU A 27 -6.70 -12.65 24.49
N LYS A 28 -7.28 -13.79 24.83
CA LYS A 28 -8.42 -13.91 25.73
C LYS A 28 -8.21 -15.15 26.60
N VAL A 29 -8.37 -14.98 27.91
CA VAL A 29 -8.37 -16.11 28.84
C VAL A 29 -9.72 -16.81 28.76
N LEU A 30 -9.70 -18.10 28.50
CA LEU A 30 -10.88 -18.96 28.38
C LEU A 30 -11.20 -19.64 29.71
N ALA A 31 -10.17 -20.11 30.43
CA ALA A 31 -10.31 -20.80 31.70
C ALA A 31 -9.07 -20.59 32.57
N LYS A 32 -9.24 -20.73 33.89
CA LYS A 32 -8.14 -20.72 34.86
C LYS A 32 -8.30 -21.94 35.75
N ASP A 33 -7.32 -22.83 35.71
CA ASP A 33 -7.33 -24.08 36.46
C ASP A 33 -6.12 -24.11 37.41
N PRO A 34 -6.22 -23.57 38.65
CA PRO A 34 -5.08 -23.49 39.56
C PRO A 34 -4.51 -24.85 39.98
N GLU A 35 -5.33 -25.90 39.93
CA GLU A 35 -4.97 -27.26 40.36
C GLU A 35 -3.87 -27.89 39.52
N ILE A 36 -3.71 -27.46 38.26
CA ILE A 36 -2.69 -27.97 37.32
C ILE A 36 -1.46 -27.06 37.26
N GLN A 37 -1.39 -26.02 38.09
CA GLN A 37 -0.25 -25.11 38.13
C GLN A 37 1.03 -25.85 38.54
N GLY A 38 2.10 -25.64 37.76
CA GLY A 38 3.40 -26.27 38.04
C GLY A 38 3.49 -27.75 37.64
N PHE A 39 2.45 -28.34 37.04
CA PHE A 39 2.51 -29.69 36.48
C PHE A 39 3.45 -29.77 35.27
N THR A 40 3.58 -28.68 34.51
CA THR A 40 4.40 -28.58 33.31
C THR A 40 5.39 -27.43 33.43
N SER A 41 6.56 -27.57 32.80
CA SER A 41 7.56 -26.49 32.73
C SER A 41 7.37 -25.56 31.53
N ASN A 42 6.69 -26.05 30.48
CA ASN A 42 6.52 -25.35 29.21
C ASN A 42 5.04 -25.24 28.84
N PRO A 43 4.66 -24.21 28.06
CA PRO A 43 3.31 -24.08 27.54
C PRO A 43 3.00 -25.12 26.46
N TYR A 44 1.76 -25.59 26.42
CA TYR A 44 1.25 -26.47 25.37
C TYR A 44 0.37 -25.67 24.41
N ILE A 45 0.58 -25.82 23.11
CA ILE A 45 -0.21 -25.15 22.07
C ILE A 45 -1.06 -26.20 21.36
N PHE A 46 -2.37 -26.05 21.43
CA PHE A 46 -3.34 -26.91 20.76
C PHE A 46 -3.89 -26.17 19.54
N THR A 47 -3.80 -26.79 18.36
CA THR A 47 -4.22 -26.21 17.09
C THR A 47 -5.24 -27.11 16.43
N ASP A 48 -6.38 -26.55 16.04
CA ASP A 48 -7.38 -27.26 15.24
C ASP A 48 -6.95 -27.35 13.76
N ILE A 49 -6.68 -28.59 13.33
CA ILE A 49 -6.24 -28.93 11.98
C ILE A 49 -7.38 -29.41 11.06
N SER A 50 -8.64 -29.22 11.47
CA SER A 50 -9.81 -29.65 10.69
C SER A 50 -9.85 -29.03 9.30
N PHE A 51 -10.17 -29.82 8.27
CA PHE A 51 -10.29 -29.34 6.90
C PHE A 51 -11.56 -28.49 6.71
N GLY A 52 -11.52 -27.50 5.81
CA GLY A 52 -12.69 -26.68 5.45
C GLY A 52 -12.85 -25.35 6.20
N TYR A 53 -12.11 -25.14 7.29
CA TYR A 53 -12.08 -23.85 8.00
C TYR A 53 -11.04 -22.90 7.42
N LYS A 54 -11.35 -21.59 7.41
CA LYS A 54 -10.38 -20.55 7.05
C LYS A 54 -9.37 -20.38 8.18
N ASP A 55 -8.14 -20.01 7.81
CA ASP A 55 -7.04 -19.85 8.75
C ASP A 55 -7.29 -18.80 9.83
N ARG A 56 -8.13 -17.80 9.60
CA ARG A 56 -8.55 -16.80 10.62
C ARG A 56 -9.63 -17.32 11.58
N GLU A 57 -10.36 -18.37 11.21
CA GLU A 57 -11.47 -18.93 12.00
C GLU A 57 -11.02 -20.13 12.86
N ARG A 58 -9.84 -20.70 12.58
CA ARG A 58 -9.28 -21.86 13.32
C ARG A 58 -9.08 -21.57 14.80
N LEU A 59 -9.33 -22.56 15.65
CA LEU A 59 -9.05 -22.45 17.07
C LEU A 59 -7.59 -22.80 17.35
N VAL A 60 -6.89 -21.87 18.01
CA VAL A 60 -5.54 -22.08 18.51
C VAL A 60 -5.51 -21.60 19.95
N VAL A 61 -5.26 -22.52 20.88
CA VAL A 61 -5.27 -22.25 22.32
C VAL A 61 -3.95 -22.66 22.95
N VAL A 62 -3.55 -21.93 23.97
CA VAL A 62 -2.31 -22.14 24.71
C VAL A 62 -2.66 -22.43 26.16
N ARG A 63 -2.15 -23.54 26.67
CA ARG A 63 -2.18 -23.88 28.09
C ARG A 63 -0.84 -23.47 28.70
N GLU A 64 -0.89 -22.48 29.57
CA GLU A 64 0.28 -21.97 30.28
C GLU A 64 0.62 -22.83 31.51
N PRO A 65 1.90 -22.87 31.93
CA PRO A 65 2.33 -23.50 33.20
C PRO A 65 1.63 -22.95 34.45
N SER A 66 1.07 -21.73 34.37
CA SER A 66 0.26 -21.11 35.42
C SER A 66 -1.11 -21.77 35.61
N GLY A 67 -1.50 -22.69 34.72
CA GLY A 67 -2.84 -23.29 34.70
C GLY A 67 -3.87 -22.49 33.89
N GLU A 68 -3.49 -21.36 33.28
CA GLU A 68 -4.39 -20.58 32.43
C GLU A 68 -4.53 -21.19 31.03
N LEU A 69 -5.76 -21.28 30.53
CA LEU A 69 -6.07 -21.56 29.13
C LEU A 69 -6.39 -20.23 28.44
N ARG A 70 -5.59 -19.85 27.45
CA ARG A 70 -5.82 -18.63 26.65
C ARG A 70 -5.86 -18.93 25.17
N THR A 71 -6.40 -18.00 24.39
CA THR A 71 -6.17 -18.00 22.94
C THR A 71 -4.69 -17.69 22.64
N ALA A 72 -4.19 -18.27 21.55
CA ALA A 72 -2.84 -17.99 21.09
C ALA A 72 -2.69 -16.52 20.63
N LYS A 73 -1.50 -15.97 20.83
CA LYS A 73 -1.11 -14.68 20.24
C LYS A 73 -1.08 -14.81 18.72
N TRP A 74 -1.05 -13.68 18.01
CA TRP A 74 -0.99 -13.70 16.56
C TRP A 74 0.29 -14.38 16.05
N GLU A 75 1.44 -14.13 16.67
CA GLU A 75 2.71 -14.74 16.26
C GLU A 75 2.72 -16.26 16.51
N GLU A 76 2.21 -16.68 17.67
CA GLU A 76 2.06 -18.10 18.01
C GLU A 76 1.13 -18.81 17.02
N ARG A 77 -0.02 -18.17 16.73
CA ARG A 77 -1.02 -18.68 15.79
C ARG A 77 -0.43 -18.84 14.40
N GLU A 78 0.18 -17.80 13.85
CA GLU A 78 0.78 -17.85 12.51
C GLU A 78 1.87 -18.90 12.40
N ARG A 79 2.71 -19.02 13.44
CA ARG A 79 3.75 -20.04 13.50
C ARG A 79 3.17 -21.45 13.46
N MET A 80 2.13 -21.72 14.25
CA MET A 80 1.47 -23.03 14.26
C MET A 80 0.77 -23.32 12.94
N LEU A 81 0.04 -22.34 12.38
CA LEU A 81 -0.60 -22.50 11.08
C LEU A 81 0.43 -22.79 9.99
N GLN A 82 1.58 -22.13 9.99
CA GLN A 82 2.66 -22.42 9.05
C GLN A 82 3.25 -23.83 9.26
N THR A 83 3.35 -24.33 10.49
CA THR A 83 3.79 -25.70 10.77
C THR A 83 2.84 -26.74 10.17
N TYR A 84 1.53 -26.56 10.30
CA TYR A 84 0.55 -27.55 9.85
C TYR A 84 0.12 -27.39 8.39
N PHE A 85 0.00 -26.15 7.88
CA PHE A 85 -0.53 -25.83 6.55
C PHE A 85 0.53 -25.28 5.57
N THR A 86 1.81 -25.36 5.94
CA THR A 86 3.03 -24.97 5.18
C THR A 86 2.80 -24.27 3.84
N ASN A 87 2.95 -22.94 3.83
CA ASN A 87 3.16 -22.22 2.59
C ASN A 87 4.66 -22.25 2.25
N LYS A 88 5.03 -22.91 1.15
CA LYS A 88 6.45 -23.08 0.73
C LYS A 88 7.21 -21.77 0.55
N GLU A 89 6.52 -20.68 0.26
CA GLU A 89 7.15 -19.39 -0.01
C GLU A 89 7.32 -18.53 1.25
N LYS A 90 6.52 -18.78 2.30
CA LYS A 90 6.59 -18.08 3.60
C LYS A 90 7.67 -18.72 4.47
N SER A 91 8.61 -17.90 4.92
CA SER A 91 9.65 -18.35 5.84
C SER A 91 9.08 -18.52 7.24
N PHE A 92 9.55 -19.53 7.97
CA PHE A 92 9.18 -19.75 9.37
C PHE A 92 9.73 -18.65 10.29
N TYR A 93 10.95 -18.18 10.01
CA TYR A 93 11.58 -17.07 10.71
C TYR A 93 11.50 -15.79 9.88
N MET A 94 11.47 -14.64 10.56
CA MET A 94 11.53 -13.34 9.90
C MET A 94 12.77 -13.26 9.00
N PRO A 95 12.61 -13.03 7.69
CA PRO A 95 13.74 -12.80 6.80
C PRO A 95 14.54 -11.57 7.21
N LYS A 96 15.88 -11.70 7.28
CA LYS A 96 16.79 -10.61 7.69
C LYS A 96 16.61 -9.32 6.91
N MET A 97 16.19 -9.39 5.65
CA MET A 97 15.94 -8.21 4.81
C MET A 97 14.86 -7.25 5.34
N PHE A 98 13.99 -7.70 6.26
CA PHE A 98 12.96 -6.85 6.88
C PHE A 98 13.42 -6.23 8.22
N GLU A 99 14.59 -6.61 8.71
CA GLU A 99 15.21 -5.96 9.85
C GLU A 99 15.65 -4.55 9.46
N THR A 100 15.51 -3.57 10.35
CA THR A 100 15.64 -2.14 10.04
C THR A 100 16.96 -1.78 9.34
N GLY A 101 18.08 -2.37 9.75
CA GLY A 101 19.39 -2.10 9.11
C GLY A 101 19.46 -2.64 7.68
N HIS A 102 19.10 -3.91 7.49
CA HIS A 102 19.14 -4.56 6.17
C HIS A 102 18.06 -4.05 5.21
N LEU A 103 16.91 -3.62 5.74
CA LEU A 103 15.86 -3.03 4.93
C LEU A 103 16.37 -1.77 4.25
N GLN A 104 17.07 -0.90 4.97
CA GLN A 104 17.65 0.32 4.41
C GLN A 104 18.60 0.02 3.25
N ASP A 105 19.50 -0.97 3.40
CA ASP A 105 20.41 -1.39 2.33
C ASP A 105 19.69 -1.83 1.05
N VAL A 106 18.55 -2.52 1.19
CA VAL A 106 17.74 -3.00 0.06
C VAL A 106 16.97 -1.85 -0.60
N LEU A 107 16.44 -0.92 0.21
CA LEU A 107 15.76 0.29 -0.27
C LEU A 107 16.73 1.22 -0.98
N ASP A 108 17.97 1.32 -0.53
CA ASP A 108 18.99 2.15 -1.15
C ASP A 108 19.35 1.67 -2.57
N ARG A 109 19.26 0.35 -2.80
CA ARG A 109 19.37 -0.29 -4.13
C ARG A 109 18.10 -0.16 -4.98
N GLN A 110 17.06 0.49 -4.47
CA GLN A 110 15.77 0.70 -5.12
C GLN A 110 15.01 -0.59 -5.46
N TRP A 111 15.24 -1.68 -4.72
CA TRP A 111 14.55 -2.96 -4.93
C TRP A 111 13.14 -2.98 -4.33
N TYR A 112 12.37 -1.93 -4.56
CA TYR A 112 11.07 -1.70 -3.91
C TYR A 112 10.07 -2.81 -4.19
N ARG A 113 9.90 -3.16 -5.47
CA ARG A 113 8.97 -4.23 -5.87
C ARG A 113 9.30 -5.55 -5.20
N PHE A 114 10.58 -5.89 -5.13
CA PHE A 114 11.04 -7.13 -4.47
C PHE A 114 10.68 -7.14 -2.99
N VAL A 115 10.92 -6.04 -2.28
CA VAL A 115 10.55 -5.91 -0.85
C VAL A 115 9.04 -6.06 -0.65
N LEU A 116 8.23 -5.36 -1.45
CA LEU A 116 6.77 -5.36 -1.31
C LEU A 116 6.15 -6.72 -1.70
N ASP A 117 6.62 -7.34 -2.78
CA ASP A 117 6.18 -8.68 -3.19
C ASP A 117 6.56 -9.70 -2.11
N ARG A 118 7.77 -9.60 -1.53
CA ARG A 118 8.20 -10.50 -0.46
C ARG A 118 7.42 -10.27 0.84
N ALA A 119 7.07 -9.03 1.17
CA ALA A 119 6.28 -8.69 2.34
C ALA A 119 4.87 -9.30 2.26
N CYS A 120 4.23 -9.26 1.08
CA CYS A 120 2.92 -9.89 0.86
C CYS A 120 2.92 -11.42 1.01
N ILE A 121 4.07 -12.08 0.84
CA ILE A 121 4.21 -13.52 1.04
C ILE A 121 4.48 -13.83 2.52
N GLN A 122 5.31 -13.01 3.15
CA GLN A 122 5.80 -13.28 4.50
C GLN A 122 4.79 -12.95 5.58
N PHE A 123 4.07 -11.83 5.45
CA PHE A 123 3.22 -11.28 6.50
C PHE A 123 1.77 -11.20 6.07
N GLU A 124 0.87 -11.18 7.06
CA GLU A 124 -0.53 -10.82 6.84
C GLU A 124 -0.67 -9.30 6.63
N PRO A 125 -1.68 -8.83 5.87
CA PRO A 125 -1.83 -7.40 5.54
C PRO A 125 -2.16 -6.49 6.74
N ASP A 126 -2.62 -7.05 7.85
CA ASP A 126 -2.89 -6.36 9.12
C ASP A 126 -1.79 -6.57 10.17
N ASP A 127 -0.68 -7.21 9.81
CA ASP A 127 0.49 -7.39 10.65
C ASP A 127 1.26 -6.06 10.82
N ALA A 128 1.73 -5.78 12.03
CA ALA A 128 2.54 -4.61 12.34
C ALA A 128 3.82 -4.55 11.50
N ASP A 129 4.48 -5.69 11.25
CA ASP A 129 5.69 -5.75 10.42
C ASP A 129 5.39 -5.51 8.94
N TYR A 130 4.25 -5.98 8.43
CA TYR A 130 3.82 -5.67 7.06
C TYR A 130 3.63 -4.16 6.89
N ILE A 131 2.89 -3.55 7.81
CA ILE A 131 2.61 -2.11 7.80
C ILE A 131 3.91 -1.32 7.91
N ARG A 132 4.79 -1.67 8.86
CA ARG A 132 6.10 -1.04 9.05
C ARG A 132 6.95 -1.08 7.78
N VAL A 133 7.12 -2.26 7.18
CA VAL A 133 7.96 -2.45 5.98
C VAL A 133 7.39 -1.71 4.78
N THR A 134 6.08 -1.81 4.55
CA THR A 134 5.44 -1.16 3.40
C THR A 134 5.48 0.37 3.53
N HIS A 135 5.15 0.92 4.69
CA HIS A 135 5.23 2.37 4.94
C HIS A 135 6.66 2.89 4.80
N ALA A 136 7.66 2.22 5.39
CA ALA A 136 9.07 2.60 5.24
C ALA A 136 9.51 2.59 3.76
N THR A 137 9.05 1.61 3.00
CA THR A 137 9.31 1.53 1.56
C THR A 137 8.68 2.72 0.83
N TYR A 138 7.43 3.07 1.14
CA TYR A 138 6.73 4.20 0.50
C TYR A 138 7.35 5.55 0.86
N ASP A 139 7.71 5.78 2.12
CA ASP A 139 8.41 7.00 2.55
C ASP A 139 9.77 7.14 1.84
N HIS A 140 10.49 6.03 1.66
CA HIS A 140 11.76 6.05 0.92
C HIS A 140 11.57 6.35 -0.59
N ILE A 141 10.51 5.81 -1.20
CA ILE A 141 10.15 6.14 -2.59
C ILE A 141 9.81 7.62 -2.73
N ASP A 142 9.02 8.17 -1.80
CA ASP A 142 8.64 9.59 -1.77
C ASP A 142 9.88 10.49 -1.63
N ALA A 143 10.80 10.13 -0.74
CA ALA A 143 12.06 10.86 -0.53
C ALA A 143 12.95 10.88 -1.78
N LYS A 144 13.08 9.73 -2.49
CA LYS A 144 13.88 9.64 -3.73
C LYS A 144 13.11 10.03 -5.00
N ARG A 145 11.81 10.35 -4.90
CA ARG A 145 10.89 10.57 -6.03
C ARG A 145 10.87 9.41 -7.04
N GLY A 146 11.01 8.17 -6.53
CA GLY A 146 11.17 6.94 -7.33
C GLY A 146 9.85 6.28 -7.77
N PHE A 147 8.79 7.05 -8.03
CA PHE A 147 7.43 6.52 -8.24
C PHE A 147 7.29 5.64 -9.49
N HIS A 148 8.16 5.83 -10.48
CA HIS A 148 8.18 5.05 -11.71
C HIS A 148 8.32 3.55 -11.47
N GLU A 149 9.09 3.15 -10.44
CA GLU A 149 9.38 1.75 -10.13
C GLU A 149 8.11 0.94 -9.77
N LEU A 150 7.07 1.60 -9.25
CA LEU A 150 5.83 0.94 -8.84
C LEU A 150 4.68 1.13 -9.83
N ARG A 151 4.81 2.00 -10.84
CA ARG A 151 3.71 2.48 -11.70
C ARG A 151 2.84 1.38 -12.33
N SER A 152 3.49 0.34 -12.85
CA SER A 152 2.85 -0.79 -13.51
C SER A 152 2.83 -2.03 -12.62
N THR A 153 2.67 -1.82 -11.31
CA THR A 153 2.64 -2.89 -10.32
C THR A 153 1.38 -2.81 -9.49
N ARG A 154 1.02 -3.93 -8.86
CA ARG A 154 -0.09 -4.00 -7.89
C ARG A 154 0.08 -3.12 -6.66
N HIS A 155 1.28 -2.56 -6.45
CA HIS A 155 1.62 -1.78 -5.25
C HIS A 155 1.46 -0.26 -5.43
N PHE A 156 1.21 0.22 -6.66
CA PHE A 156 1.06 1.65 -6.91
C PHE A 156 -0.13 2.25 -6.13
N GLY A 157 -1.30 1.60 -6.21
CA GLY A 157 -2.49 2.10 -5.53
C GLY A 157 -2.36 2.13 -4.01
N PRO A 158 -1.91 1.06 -3.33
CA PRO A 158 -1.63 1.10 -1.90
C PRO A 158 -0.65 2.21 -1.48
N MET A 159 0.41 2.45 -2.26
CA MET A 159 1.34 3.55 -2.03
C MET A 159 0.65 4.91 -2.17
N ALA A 160 -0.09 5.14 -3.26
CA ALA A 160 -0.81 6.40 -3.48
C ALA A 160 -1.85 6.65 -2.38
N PHE A 161 -2.56 5.60 -1.95
CA PHE A 161 -3.50 5.66 -0.85
C PHE A 161 -2.82 5.99 0.48
N TYR A 162 -1.69 5.35 0.79
CA TYR A 162 -0.88 5.69 1.97
C TYR A 162 -0.46 7.16 1.98
N LEU A 163 0.10 7.66 0.87
CA LEU A 163 0.53 9.04 0.74
C LEU A 163 -0.64 10.02 0.91
N ALA A 164 -1.82 9.69 0.38
CA ALA A 164 -3.04 10.48 0.57
C ALA A 164 -3.49 10.49 2.03
N VAL A 165 -3.49 9.34 2.71
CA VAL A 165 -3.86 9.22 4.14
C VAL A 165 -2.92 10.03 5.03
N VAL A 166 -1.60 9.95 4.79
CA VAL A 166 -0.59 10.69 5.57
C VAL A 166 -0.54 12.17 5.19
N GLY A 167 -1.08 12.55 4.03
CA GLY A 167 -1.07 13.91 3.52
C GLY A 167 0.23 14.32 2.83
N LYS A 168 1.03 13.36 2.37
CA LYS A 168 2.30 13.57 1.64
C LYS A 168 2.14 13.34 0.13
N VAL A 169 1.16 13.97 -0.50
CA VAL A 169 0.87 13.75 -1.95
C VAL A 169 1.66 14.66 -2.88
N ASP A 170 2.28 15.73 -2.39
CA ASP A 170 2.94 16.76 -3.21
C ASP A 170 3.94 16.20 -4.22
N ASN A 171 4.85 15.34 -3.79
CA ASN A 171 5.88 14.78 -4.69
C ASN A 171 5.26 13.89 -5.77
N LEU A 172 4.24 13.10 -5.43
CA LEU A 172 3.55 12.25 -6.38
C LEU A 172 2.77 13.10 -7.39
N LEU A 173 2.08 14.15 -6.94
CA LEU A 173 1.40 15.09 -7.83
C LEU A 173 2.37 15.75 -8.81
N ILE A 174 3.54 16.19 -8.34
CA ILE A 174 4.59 16.76 -9.20
C ILE A 174 5.06 15.73 -10.24
N ASP A 175 5.33 14.48 -9.87
CA ASP A 175 5.73 13.43 -10.82
C ASP A 175 4.61 13.12 -11.85
N LEU A 176 3.35 13.12 -11.42
CA LEU A 176 2.21 12.91 -12.33
C LEU A 176 2.06 14.07 -13.33
N LEU A 177 2.22 15.31 -12.88
CA LEU A 177 2.18 16.51 -13.73
C LEU A 177 3.32 16.54 -14.75
N GLN A 178 4.55 16.24 -14.31
CA GLN A 178 5.74 16.21 -15.17
C GLN A 178 5.66 15.17 -16.28
N ARG A 179 4.81 14.16 -16.13
CA ARG A 179 4.55 13.10 -17.10
C ARG A 179 3.26 13.33 -17.90
N GLU A 180 2.66 14.52 -17.78
CA GLU A 180 1.45 14.95 -18.50
C GLU A 180 0.16 14.16 -18.14
N MET A 181 0.04 13.64 -16.91
CA MET A 181 -1.09 12.78 -16.53
C MET A 181 -2.04 13.51 -15.61
N ILE A 182 -2.77 14.43 -16.23
CA ILE A 182 -3.73 15.29 -15.53
C ILE A 182 -4.89 14.49 -14.95
N GLU A 183 -5.37 13.46 -15.65
CA GLU A 183 -6.46 12.63 -15.13
C GLU A 183 -6.06 11.91 -13.84
N ASP A 184 -4.88 11.27 -13.82
CA ASP A 184 -4.35 10.61 -12.63
C ASP A 184 -4.13 11.61 -11.48
N THR A 185 -3.64 12.82 -11.80
CA THR A 185 -3.45 13.91 -10.83
C THR A 185 -4.79 14.33 -10.23
N GLY A 186 -5.82 14.49 -11.07
CA GLY A 186 -7.18 14.82 -10.65
C GLY A 186 -7.81 13.73 -9.79
N HIS A 187 -7.64 12.46 -10.14
CA HIS A 187 -8.12 11.34 -9.31
C HIS A 187 -7.44 11.29 -7.95
N LEU A 188 -6.11 11.52 -7.90
CA LEU A 188 -5.37 11.55 -6.64
C LEU A 188 -5.83 12.70 -5.73
N LEU A 189 -6.11 13.88 -6.29
CA LEU A 189 -6.63 15.02 -5.53
C LEU A 189 -8.05 14.77 -5.01
N ARG A 190 -8.92 14.15 -5.83
CA ARG A 190 -10.27 13.75 -5.38
C ARG A 190 -10.18 12.75 -4.22
N LEU A 191 -9.30 11.75 -4.33
CA LEU A 191 -9.03 10.81 -3.25
C LEU A 191 -8.53 11.53 -1.99
N PHE A 192 -7.59 12.47 -2.14
CA PHE A 192 -7.07 13.26 -1.04
C PHE A 192 -8.17 14.05 -0.32
N TYR A 193 -9.03 14.76 -1.07
CA TYR A 193 -10.13 15.53 -0.47
C TYR A 193 -11.28 14.68 0.05
N HIS A 194 -11.43 13.44 -0.43
CA HIS A 194 -12.34 12.47 0.18
C HIS A 194 -11.88 12.06 1.59
N ILE A 195 -10.56 11.97 1.81
CA ILE A 195 -9.97 11.63 3.11
C ILE A 195 -9.84 12.86 4.01
N HIS A 196 -9.46 13.99 3.42
CA HIS A 196 -9.21 15.27 4.09
C HIS A 196 -10.13 16.35 3.51
N PRO A 197 -11.39 16.47 3.99
CA PRO A 197 -12.33 17.44 3.46
C PRO A 197 -11.80 18.89 3.50
N PRO A 198 -12.03 19.70 2.46
CA PRO A 198 -11.60 21.09 2.44
C PRO A 198 -12.21 21.90 3.60
N ALA A 199 -11.40 22.74 4.24
CA ALA A 199 -11.85 23.61 5.33
C ALA A 199 -12.95 24.58 4.89
N ASP A 200 -12.91 25.01 3.63
CA ASP A 200 -13.86 25.97 3.05
C ASP A 200 -15.21 25.31 2.69
N GLY A 201 -15.39 24.01 2.96
CA GLY A 201 -16.62 23.28 2.65
C GLY A 201 -16.85 23.06 1.15
N THR A 202 -15.86 23.35 0.30
CA THR A 202 -15.93 23.12 -1.14
C THR A 202 -16.14 21.65 -1.42
N GLN A 203 -17.23 21.30 -2.10
CA GLN A 203 -17.43 19.94 -2.58
C GLN A 203 -16.62 19.74 -3.85
N VAL A 204 -15.66 18.81 -3.79
CA VAL A 204 -14.93 18.34 -4.97
C VAL A 204 -15.74 17.20 -5.57
N ASP A 205 -16.30 17.41 -6.75
CA ASP A 205 -17.11 16.43 -7.47
C ASP A 205 -16.30 15.77 -8.59
N GLU A 206 -16.83 14.71 -9.19
CA GLU A 206 -16.23 14.07 -10.37
C GLU A 206 -16.10 15.06 -11.54
N ASN A 207 -17.04 16.00 -11.67
CA ASN A 207 -17.08 16.98 -12.77
C ASN A 207 -16.17 18.20 -12.59
N THR A 208 -15.50 18.36 -11.44
CA THR A 208 -14.60 19.50 -11.22
C THR A 208 -13.43 19.46 -12.21
N ASP A 209 -13.11 20.59 -12.84
CA ASP A 209 -11.98 20.66 -13.76
C ASP A 209 -10.67 20.31 -13.04
N ASN A 210 -9.89 19.42 -13.65
CA ASN A 210 -8.67 18.91 -13.04
C ASN A 210 -7.64 20.02 -12.81
N ILE A 211 -7.53 21.00 -13.72
CA ILE A 211 -6.57 22.10 -13.62
C ILE A 211 -6.99 23.07 -12.51
N GLU A 212 -8.28 23.38 -12.41
CA GLU A 212 -8.82 24.18 -11.31
C GLU A 212 -8.59 23.51 -9.95
N LEU A 213 -8.81 22.18 -9.87
CA LEU A 213 -8.58 21.41 -8.66
C LEU A 213 -7.11 21.43 -8.24
N ILE A 214 -6.17 21.29 -9.20
CA ILE A 214 -4.74 21.41 -8.95
C ILE A 214 -4.38 22.81 -8.43
N ARG A 215 -4.93 23.87 -9.05
CA ARG A 215 -4.70 25.25 -8.59
C ARG A 215 -5.23 25.49 -7.18
N PHE A 216 -6.41 24.95 -6.86
CA PHE A 216 -7.01 25.04 -5.53
C PHE A 216 -6.12 24.35 -4.48
N TYR A 217 -5.72 23.10 -4.73
CA TYR A 217 -4.80 22.37 -3.86
C TYR A 217 -3.45 23.08 -3.67
N THR A 218 -2.88 23.61 -4.75
CA THR A 218 -1.58 24.29 -4.73
C THR A 218 -1.59 25.54 -3.84
N LYS A 219 -2.72 26.25 -3.78
CA LYS A 219 -2.87 27.45 -2.96
C LYS A 219 -3.12 27.13 -1.49
N ASN A 220 -3.93 26.11 -1.21
CA ASN A 220 -4.52 25.89 0.11
C ASN A 220 -3.83 24.80 0.93
N ASN A 221 -3.29 23.75 0.29
CA ASN A 221 -2.86 22.53 0.98
C ASN A 221 -1.42 22.12 0.67
N SER A 222 -0.86 22.51 -0.48
CA SER A 222 0.49 22.07 -0.87
C SER A 222 1.59 22.69 0.00
N GLN A 223 2.49 21.85 0.48
CA GLN A 223 3.72 22.26 1.17
C GLN A 223 4.81 22.67 0.18
N LYS A 224 4.74 22.18 -1.06
CA LYS A 224 5.72 22.46 -2.15
C LYS A 224 5.13 23.34 -3.24
N ARG A 225 4.43 24.40 -2.82
CA ARG A 225 3.70 25.31 -3.71
C ARG A 225 4.49 25.78 -4.94
N SER A 226 5.71 26.28 -4.75
CA SER A 226 6.55 26.77 -5.86
C SER A 226 6.87 25.69 -6.91
N HIS A 227 7.11 24.45 -6.47
CA HIS A 227 7.41 23.34 -7.37
C HIS A 227 6.17 22.84 -8.09
N MET A 228 5.01 22.85 -7.41
CA MET A 228 3.71 22.53 -8.02
C MET A 228 3.30 23.57 -9.05
N GLU A 229 3.44 24.88 -8.75
CA GLU A 229 3.16 25.97 -9.69
C GLU A 229 4.04 25.86 -10.95
N LEU A 230 5.34 25.61 -10.77
CA LEU A 230 6.27 25.39 -11.87
C LEU A 230 5.87 24.17 -12.72
N ALA A 231 5.59 23.02 -12.09
CA ALA A 231 5.19 21.81 -12.81
C ALA A 231 3.89 22.01 -13.59
N LEU A 232 2.91 22.71 -13.02
CA LEU A 232 1.65 23.04 -13.70
C LEU A 232 1.87 24.00 -14.87
N GLN A 233 2.73 25.02 -14.71
CA GLN A 233 3.05 25.95 -15.78
C GLN A 233 3.73 25.24 -16.95
N THR A 234 4.75 24.41 -16.68
CA THR A 234 5.43 23.62 -17.70
C THR A 234 4.46 22.72 -18.45
N TYR A 235 3.52 22.08 -17.76
CA TYR A 235 2.47 21.28 -18.40
C TYR A 235 1.59 22.12 -19.36
N LEU A 236 1.14 23.30 -18.92
CA LEU A 236 0.29 24.17 -19.74
C LEU A 236 1.02 24.69 -20.99
N GLU A 237 2.30 25.03 -20.86
CA GLU A 237 3.15 25.47 -21.97
C GLU A 237 3.32 24.34 -23.00
N ILE A 238 3.66 23.12 -22.55
CA ILE A 238 3.77 21.94 -23.43
C ILE A 238 2.46 21.68 -24.17
N ARG A 239 1.32 21.76 -23.47
CA ARG A 239 0.00 21.57 -24.07
C ARG A 239 -0.29 22.62 -25.14
N SER A 240 -0.04 23.90 -24.84
CA SER A 240 -0.25 25.01 -25.79
C SER A 240 0.63 24.86 -27.03
N SER A 241 1.92 24.57 -26.87
CA SER A 241 2.84 24.37 -27.99
C SER A 241 2.43 23.20 -28.88
N ARG A 242 1.88 22.13 -28.30
CA ARG A 242 1.38 20.98 -29.05
C ARG A 242 0.11 21.31 -29.83
N GLU A 243 -0.84 22.02 -29.22
CA GLU A 243 -2.05 22.49 -29.89
C GLU A 243 -1.74 23.44 -31.06
N GLU A 244 -0.72 24.29 -30.92
CA GLU A 244 -0.22 25.15 -32.01
C GLU A 244 0.43 24.34 -33.14
N ALA A 245 1.28 23.37 -32.81
CA ALA A 245 1.90 22.49 -33.79
C ALA A 245 0.87 21.67 -34.57
N GLU A 246 -0.17 21.16 -33.91
CA GLU A 246 -1.27 20.43 -34.54
C GLU A 246 -2.09 21.33 -35.47
N ARG A 247 -2.39 22.57 -35.05
CA ARG A 247 -3.06 23.57 -35.89
C ARG A 247 -2.24 23.91 -37.14
N ASN A 248 -0.93 24.10 -36.99
CA ASN A 248 -0.02 24.38 -38.11
C ASN A 248 0.03 23.19 -39.09
N LEU A 249 0.13 21.96 -38.60
CA LEU A 249 0.09 20.75 -39.42
C LEU A 249 -1.25 20.58 -40.16
N ALA A 250 -2.37 20.89 -39.51
CA ALA A 250 -3.69 20.86 -40.13
C ALA A 250 -3.82 21.89 -41.27
N SER A 251 -3.32 23.12 -41.05
CA SER A 251 -3.29 24.15 -42.10
C SER A 251 -2.42 23.78 -43.30
N ALA A 252 -1.29 23.10 -43.07
CA ALA A 252 -0.40 22.62 -44.13
C ALA A 252 -1.01 21.46 -44.94
N ARG A 253 -1.82 20.60 -44.31
CA ARG A 253 -2.54 19.50 -44.98
C ARG A 253 -3.78 19.96 -45.75
N GLY A 254 -4.35 21.12 -45.40
CA GLY A 254 -5.50 21.71 -46.09
C GLY A 254 -5.15 22.49 -47.38
N HIS A 255 -3.88 22.50 -47.80
CA HIS A 255 -3.38 23.16 -49.02
C HIS A 255 -2.93 22.14 -50.09
N SER A 256 -3.75 21.12 -50.38
CA SER A 256 -3.61 20.27 -51.58
C SER A 256 -4.92 20.18 -52.35
#